data_AF-A0A2H5XCU4-F1
#
_entry.id   AF-A0A2H5XCU4-F1
#
_cell.length_a   1.000
_cell.length_b   1.000
_cell.length_c   1.000
_cell.angle_alpha   90.00
_cell.angle_beta   90.00
_cell.angle_gamma   90.00
#
_symmetry.space_group_name_H-M   'P 1'
#
loop_
_entity.id
_entity.type
_entity.pdbx_description
1 polymer ?
#
loop_
_entity_poly.entity_id
_entity_poly.type
_entity_poly.pdbx_seq_one_letter_code
_entity_poly.pdbx_strand_id
1 'polypeptide(L)'
;MLTQFFVHFFDDKDRISMQGDHEPPLMQTNLPQWKGKISYEMKFIVPKELTDGSYRIVVGLYNKEGRLKLKAGKGVAEEKEFRYRVGMLVVDSRSLAAPPDNQGKRTLDLTGYELVFNEGFEEPLDVLPWGSGTR
;
A
#
# COMPACT_ATOMS: atom_id res chain seq x y z
N MET A 1 -7.44 -22.41 -7.93
CA MET A 1 -6.41 -22.38 -6.87
C MET A 1 -6.14 -20.93 -6.58
N LEU A 2 -6.33 -20.49 -5.33
CA LEU A 2 -6.38 -19.07 -5.02
C LEU A 2 -4.97 -18.51 -4.87
N THR A 3 -4.68 -17.47 -5.64
CA THR A 3 -3.44 -16.70 -5.55
C THR A 3 -3.66 -15.58 -4.54
N GLN A 4 -2.70 -15.34 -3.66
CA GLN A 4 -2.77 -14.32 -2.62
C GLN A 4 -1.66 -13.29 -2.83
N PHE A 5 -1.97 -12.04 -2.49
CA PHE A 5 -0.99 -10.97 -2.38
C PHE A 5 -0.42 -10.98 -0.98
N PHE A 6 0.90 -10.89 -0.86
CA PHE A 6 1.54 -10.56 0.40
C PHE A 6 1.99 -9.10 0.40
N VAL A 7 1.87 -8.45 1.55
CA VAL A 7 2.40 -7.10 1.78
C VAL A 7 3.08 -7.11 3.14
N HIS A 8 4.39 -7.00 3.14
CA HIS A 8 5.23 -7.11 4.34
C HIS A 8 6.04 -5.84 4.55
N PHE A 9 6.17 -5.45 5.82
CA PHE A 9 6.99 -4.34 6.27
C PHE A 9 8.21 -4.92 6.98
N PHE A 10 9.36 -4.85 6.33
CA PHE A 10 10.61 -5.38 6.86
C PHE A 10 11.39 -4.30 7.61
N ASP A 11 11.83 -4.61 8.83
CA ASP A 11 12.76 -3.76 9.57
C ASP A 11 14.20 -3.83 9.02
N ASP A 12 15.11 -3.11 9.67
CA ASP A 12 16.55 -3.08 9.36
C ASP A 12 17.26 -4.43 9.56
N LYS A 13 16.63 -5.38 10.26
CA LYS A 13 17.12 -6.73 10.55
C LYS A 13 16.46 -7.78 9.66
N ASP A 14 15.78 -7.37 8.59
CA ASP A 14 15.03 -8.25 7.68
C ASP A 14 13.92 -9.08 8.35
N ARG A 15 13.35 -8.58 9.45
CA ARG A 15 12.20 -9.18 10.14
C ARG A 15 10.90 -8.49 9.72
N ILE A 16 9.83 -9.27 9.58
CA ILE A 16 8.49 -8.74 9.31
C ILE A 16 7.97 -8.10 10.59
N SER A 17 7.76 -6.78 10.56
CA SER A 17 7.19 -6.00 11.67
C SER A 17 5.70 -5.72 11.50
N MET A 18 5.20 -5.76 10.26
CA MET A 18 3.79 -5.68 9.92
C MET A 18 3.52 -6.45 8.62
N GLN A 19 2.33 -7.02 8.48
CA GLN A 19 1.92 -7.76 7.29
C GLN A 19 0.44 -7.54 6.97
N GLY A 20 0.08 -7.73 5.70
CA GLY A 20 -1.29 -7.66 5.19
C GLY A 20 -1.49 -8.58 4.01
N ASP A 21 -1.42 -9.88 4.26
CA ASP A 21 -1.65 -10.90 3.25
C ASP A 21 -3.15 -11.04 3.01
N HIS A 22 -3.54 -11.04 1.74
CA HIS A 22 -4.96 -10.99 1.37
C HIS A 22 -5.19 -11.59 -0.02
N GLU A 23 -6.45 -11.97 -0.24
CA GLU A 23 -6.92 -12.29 -1.58
C GLU A 23 -7.11 -11.00 -2.38
N PRO A 24 -6.76 -11.01 -3.68
CA PRO A 24 -7.05 -9.86 -4.52
C PRO A 24 -8.56 -9.58 -4.62
N PRO A 25 -8.95 -8.34 -4.96
CA PRO A 25 -10.35 -7.98 -5.12
C PRO A 25 -11.09 -8.92 -6.10
N LEU A 26 -12.11 -9.60 -5.59
CA LEU A 26 -12.85 -10.65 -6.30
C LEU A 26 -13.41 -10.21 -7.66
N MET A 27 -13.75 -8.93 -7.83
CA MET A 27 -14.29 -8.41 -9.09
C MET A 27 -13.30 -8.49 -10.26
N GLN A 28 -11.98 -8.60 -10.01
CA GLN A 28 -10.94 -8.65 -11.04
C GLN A 28 -10.28 -10.03 -11.17
N THR A 29 -10.43 -10.91 -10.17
CA THR A 29 -9.61 -12.14 -10.02
C THR A 29 -10.39 -13.43 -9.87
N ASN A 30 -11.73 -13.42 -9.87
CA ASN A 30 -12.55 -14.62 -9.73
C ASN A 30 -12.59 -15.52 -10.99
N LEU A 31 -11.54 -15.47 -11.81
CA LEU A 31 -11.31 -16.35 -12.95
C LEU A 31 -10.16 -17.31 -12.61
N PRO A 32 -10.22 -18.60 -13.03
CA PRO A 32 -9.13 -19.55 -12.83
C PRO A 32 -7.78 -19.08 -13.37
N GLN A 33 -7.82 -18.14 -14.32
CA GLN A 33 -6.68 -17.43 -14.88
C GLN A 33 -7.07 -15.96 -15.03
N TRP A 34 -6.27 -15.08 -14.44
CA TRP A 34 -6.39 -13.65 -14.63
C TRP A 34 -5.29 -13.16 -15.59
N LYS A 35 -5.68 -12.39 -16.61
CA LYS A 35 -4.77 -11.75 -17.57
C LYS A 35 -5.16 -10.28 -17.67
N GLY A 36 -4.33 -9.38 -17.17
CA GLY A 36 -4.59 -7.95 -17.21
C GLY A 36 -3.75 -7.16 -16.23
N LYS A 37 -4.15 -5.91 -15.96
CA LYS A 37 -3.63 -5.09 -14.85
C LYS A 37 -4.63 -5.15 -13.69
N ILE A 38 -4.13 -5.35 -12.47
CA ILE A 38 -4.89 -5.19 -11.23
C ILE A 38 -4.35 -3.92 -10.58
N SER A 39 -5.27 -3.10 -10.09
CA SER A 39 -4.96 -1.87 -9.37
C SER A 39 -6.05 -1.68 -8.33
N TYR A 40 -5.64 -1.54 -7.07
CA TYR A 40 -6.54 -1.26 -5.95
C TYR A 40 -5.76 -0.57 -4.85
N GLU A 41 -6.48 0.10 -3.97
CA GLU A 41 -5.93 0.73 -2.78
C GLU A 41 -6.03 -0.22 -1.59
N MET A 42 -4.98 -0.25 -0.77
CA MET A 42 -4.98 -0.96 0.50
C MET A 42 -4.51 -0.01 1.60
N LYS A 43 -5.28 0.06 2.68
CA LYS A 43 -4.97 0.90 3.83
C LYS A 43 -4.34 0.05 4.93
N PHE A 44 -3.23 0.54 5.49
CA PHE A 44 -2.57 -0.05 6.64
C PHE A 44 -2.67 0.89 7.83
N ILE A 45 -3.06 0.35 8.98
CA ILE A 45 -3.02 1.07 10.25
C ILE A 45 -1.70 0.75 10.90
N VAL A 46 -0.85 1.76 11.07
CA VAL A 46 0.43 1.62 11.77
C VAL A 46 0.16 1.40 13.26
N PRO A 47 0.62 0.30 13.87
CA PRO A 47 0.47 0.07 15.30
C PRO A 47 1.17 1.16 16.10
N LYS A 48 0.58 1.59 17.22
CA LYS A 48 1.18 2.63 18.09
C LYS A 48 2.48 2.16 18.75
N GLU A 49 2.63 0.85 18.88
CA GLU A 49 3.77 0.18 19.49
C GLU A 49 4.91 -0.07 18.48
N LEU A 50 4.71 0.27 17.20
CA LEU A 50 5.77 0.17 16.20
C LEU A 50 6.88 1.15 16.55
N THR A 51 8.09 0.63 16.70
CA THR A 51 9.25 1.44 17.09
C THR A 51 9.65 2.42 15.99
N ASP A 52 10.32 3.51 16.39
CA ASP A 52 10.95 4.41 15.43
C ASP A 52 11.94 3.64 14.54
N GLY A 53 11.93 3.95 13.24
CA GLY A 53 12.76 3.26 12.28
C GLY A 53 12.28 3.39 10.84
N SER A 54 13.07 2.80 9.93
CA SER A 54 12.73 2.68 8.51
C SER A 54 12.33 1.25 8.20
N TYR A 55 11.18 1.10 7.55
CA TYR A 55 10.59 -0.18 7.20
C TYR A 55 10.42 -0.28 5.69
N ARG A 56 11.01 -1.29 5.06
CA ARG A 56 10.83 -1.55 3.62
C ARG A 56 9.45 -2.15 3.39
N ILE A 57 8.69 -1.55 2.48
CA ILE A 57 7.39 -2.08 2.03
C ILE A 57 7.66 -3.02 0.86
N VAL A 58 7.38 -4.30 1.06
CA VAL A 58 7.67 -5.37 0.12
C VAL A 58 6.39 -6.12 -0.20
N VAL A 59 6.12 -6.29 -1.49
CA VAL A 59 4.93 -6.99 -1.99
C VAL A 59 5.30 -8.18 -2.86
N GLY A 60 4.34 -9.05 -3.10
CA GLY A 60 4.44 -10.08 -4.13
C GLY A 60 3.21 -10.97 -4.15
N LEU A 61 3.30 -12.02 -4.97
CA LEU A 61 2.26 -13.02 -5.12
C LEU A 61 2.74 -14.38 -4.63
N TYR A 62 1.82 -15.15 -4.07
CA TYR A 62 2.07 -16.54 -3.76
C TYR A 62 0.82 -17.40 -3.97
N ASN A 63 1.05 -18.69 -4.14
CA ASN A 63 0.05 -19.73 -4.13
C ASN A 63 0.65 -20.96 -3.40
N LYS A 64 -0.01 -22.11 -3.49
CA LYS A 64 0.46 -23.33 -2.81
C LYS A 64 1.78 -23.87 -3.37
N GLU A 65 2.14 -23.52 -4.61
CA GLU A 65 3.42 -23.89 -5.23
C GLU A 65 4.57 -22.98 -4.80
N GLY A 66 4.25 -21.83 -4.19
CA GLY A 66 5.23 -20.88 -3.69
C GLY A 66 5.02 -19.48 -4.24
N ARG A 67 6.10 -18.70 -4.30
CA ARG A 67 6.04 -17.31 -4.77
C ARG A 67 6.02 -17.24 -6.29
N LEU A 68 5.23 -16.33 -6.82
CA LEU A 68 5.07 -16.13 -8.26
C LEU A 68 5.92 -14.95 -8.73
N LYS A 69 6.61 -15.16 -9.85
CA LYS A 69 7.42 -14.11 -10.47
C LYS A 69 6.53 -13.07 -11.16
N LEU A 70 6.78 -11.80 -10.88
CA LEU A 70 6.14 -10.66 -11.51
C LEU A 70 7.13 -9.90 -12.40
N LYS A 71 6.61 -9.08 -13.31
CA LYS A 71 7.41 -8.08 -14.01
C LYS A 71 7.34 -6.77 -13.23
N ALA A 72 8.46 -6.37 -12.62
CA ALA A 72 8.55 -5.10 -11.89
C ALA A 72 8.29 -3.90 -12.83
N GLY A 73 7.51 -2.94 -12.35
CA GLY A 73 7.30 -1.65 -13.01
C GLY A 73 8.40 -0.63 -12.68
N LYS A 74 8.32 0.57 -13.27
CA LYS A 74 9.23 1.69 -12.94
C LYS A 74 9.15 1.97 -11.43
N GLY A 75 10.29 2.18 -10.78
CA GLY A 75 10.39 2.49 -9.35
C GLY A 75 10.26 1.28 -8.40
N VAL A 76 9.97 0.08 -8.92
CA VAL A 76 9.88 -1.14 -8.11
C VAL A 76 11.17 -1.94 -8.25
N ALA A 77 11.78 -2.30 -7.12
CA ALA A 77 12.99 -3.12 -7.10
C ALA A 77 12.64 -4.58 -6.78
N GLU A 78 13.03 -5.51 -7.65
CA GLU A 78 12.97 -6.95 -7.32
C GLU A 78 14.07 -7.30 -6.31
N GLU A 79 13.68 -7.98 -5.24
CA GLU A 79 14.55 -8.55 -4.21
C GLU A 79 14.59 -10.08 -4.35
N LYS A 80 15.32 -10.76 -3.45
CA LYS A 80 15.41 -12.22 -3.44
C LYS A 80 14.01 -12.85 -3.31
N GLU A 81 13.85 -14.04 -3.89
CA GLU A 81 12.65 -14.86 -3.78
C GLU A 81 11.36 -14.14 -4.24
N PHE A 82 11.38 -13.47 -5.40
CA PHE A 82 10.22 -12.80 -6.03
C PHE A 82 9.50 -11.82 -5.09
N ARG A 83 10.29 -11.11 -4.29
CA ARG A 83 9.84 -9.98 -3.48
C ARG A 83 10.03 -8.69 -4.26
N TYR A 84 9.12 -7.74 -4.12
CA TYR A 84 9.17 -6.48 -4.85
C TYR A 84 9.06 -5.32 -3.86
N ARG A 85 10.16 -4.58 -3.68
CA ARG A 85 10.16 -3.37 -2.84
C ARG A 85 9.50 -2.23 -3.60
N VAL A 86 8.43 -1.70 -3.01
CA VAL A 86 7.60 -0.66 -3.60
C VAL A 86 7.68 0.67 -2.86
N GLY A 87 8.27 0.68 -1.66
CA GLY A 87 8.42 1.92 -0.88
C GLY A 87 9.10 1.70 0.46
N MET A 88 9.13 2.78 1.24
CA MET A 88 9.59 2.79 2.62
C MET A 88 8.56 3.50 3.50
N LEU A 89 8.35 2.97 4.70
CA LEU A 89 7.66 3.63 5.79
C LEU A 89 8.70 4.10 6.81
N VAL A 90 8.70 5.39 7.15
CA VAL A 90 9.52 5.93 8.22
C VAL A 90 8.61 6.24 9.40
N VAL A 91 8.90 5.61 10.54
CA VAL A 91 8.26 5.88 11.83
C VAL A 91 9.22 6.73 12.63
N ASP A 92 8.78 7.93 13.00
CA ASP A 92 9.53 8.84 13.87
C ASP A 92 8.57 9.48 14.87
N SER A 93 8.61 9.00 16.11
CA SER A 93 7.81 9.49 17.23
C SER A 93 8.09 10.95 17.59
N ARG A 94 9.20 11.51 17.12
CA ARG A 94 9.59 12.91 17.34
C ARG A 94 9.22 13.82 16.18
N SER A 95 8.68 13.26 15.09
CA SER A 95 8.17 14.05 13.98
C SER A 95 7.03 14.94 14.47
N LEU A 96 7.02 16.18 14.01
CA LEU A 96 5.91 17.08 14.29
C LEU A 96 4.64 16.47 13.68
N ALA A 97 3.56 16.41 14.46
CA ALA A 97 2.26 16.06 13.91
C ALA A 97 1.98 16.99 12.73
N ALA A 98 1.69 16.41 11.57
CA ALA A 98 1.27 17.19 10.42
C ALA A 98 0.09 18.10 10.83
N PRO A 99 0.05 19.37 10.35
CA PRO A 99 -1.04 20.27 10.69
C PRO A 99 -2.38 19.59 10.38
N PRO A 100 -3.40 19.73 11.25
CA PRO A 100 -4.73 19.25 10.91
C PRO A 100 -5.19 19.94 9.62
N ASP A 101 -5.75 19.16 8.70
CA ASP A 101 -6.28 19.64 7.41
C ASP A 101 -7.52 20.52 7.64
N ASN A 102 -7.25 21.76 8.04
CA ASN A 102 -8.25 22.81 8.28
C ASN A 102 -8.20 23.87 7.18
N GLN A 103 -7.39 23.66 6.13
CA GLN A 103 -7.12 24.65 5.09
C GLN A 103 -7.74 24.23 3.76
N GLY A 104 -9.07 24.22 3.73
CA GLY A 104 -9.82 24.15 2.48
C GLY A 104 -11.30 24.36 2.72
N LYS A 105 -11.81 25.57 2.44
CA LYS A 105 -13.25 25.76 2.25
C LYS A 105 -13.67 24.77 1.16
N ARG A 106 -14.56 23.81 1.45
CA ARG A 106 -15.04 22.85 0.44
C ARG A 106 -15.72 23.62 -0.70
N THR A 107 -15.03 23.80 -1.84
CA THR A 107 -15.53 24.52 -3.04
C THR A 107 -15.76 23.58 -4.22
N LEU A 108 -16.18 22.33 -3.97
CA LEU A 108 -16.45 21.38 -5.04
C LEU A 108 -17.95 21.37 -5.38
N ASP A 109 -18.31 22.12 -6.43
CA ASP A 109 -19.60 21.95 -7.13
C ASP A 109 -19.43 20.82 -8.17
N LEU A 110 -20.17 19.73 -7.99
CA LEU A 110 -20.11 18.52 -8.82
C LEU A 110 -21.28 18.42 -9.81
N THR A 111 -21.99 19.53 -10.05
CA THR A 111 -23.07 19.53 -11.02
C THR A 111 -22.50 19.49 -12.45
N GLY A 112 -22.48 18.31 -13.07
CA GLY A 112 -22.20 18.12 -14.50
C GLY A 112 -20.85 17.52 -14.91
N TYR A 113 -20.05 16.97 -13.99
CA TYR A 113 -18.78 16.32 -14.34
C TYR A 113 -18.72 14.85 -13.88
N GLU A 114 -18.23 13.98 -14.77
CA GLU A 114 -17.92 12.57 -14.52
C GLU A 114 -16.41 12.45 -14.19
N LEU A 115 -16.07 11.90 -13.03
CA LEU A 115 -14.69 11.77 -12.56
C LEU A 115 -14.06 10.46 -13.04
N VAL A 116 -13.02 10.57 -13.86
CA VAL A 116 -12.10 9.48 -14.20
C VAL A 116 -10.75 9.77 -13.54
N PHE A 117 -10.34 8.95 -12.57
CA PHE A 117 -9.06 9.10 -11.87
C PHE A 117 -7.95 8.29 -12.55
N ASN A 118 -6.86 8.96 -12.90
CA ASN A 118 -5.61 8.38 -13.34
C ASN A 118 -4.47 9.16 -12.65
N GLU A 119 -3.96 8.66 -11.53
CA GLU A 119 -2.98 9.39 -10.71
C GLU A 119 -1.67 8.59 -10.63
N GLY A 120 -0.71 8.97 -11.48
CA GLY A 120 0.71 8.70 -11.25
C GLY A 120 1.30 9.86 -10.46
N PHE A 121 1.99 9.58 -9.36
CA PHE A 121 2.64 10.58 -8.52
C PHE A 121 4.17 10.53 -8.67
N GLU A 122 4.82 11.68 -8.77
CA GLU A 122 6.29 11.83 -8.84
C GLU A 122 6.92 12.40 -7.54
N GLU A 123 6.16 12.61 -6.46
CA GLU A 123 6.66 13.11 -5.17
C GLU A 123 6.15 12.28 -3.96
N PRO A 124 6.80 12.35 -2.77
CA PRO A 124 6.42 11.52 -1.61
C PRO A 124 5.04 11.92 -1.05
N LEU A 125 4.20 10.93 -0.77
CA LEU A 125 2.89 11.10 -0.14
C LEU A 125 3.03 11.49 1.35
N ASP A 126 2.45 12.63 1.72
CA ASP A 126 2.24 13.01 3.13
C ASP A 126 1.06 12.23 3.74
N VAL A 127 1.23 11.76 4.99
CA VAL A 127 0.26 10.92 5.71
C VAL A 127 -0.28 11.68 6.93
N LEU A 128 -1.61 11.77 7.09
CA LEU A 128 -2.30 12.41 8.23
C LEU A 128 -2.92 11.37 9.19
N PRO A 129 -2.93 11.60 10.52
CA PRO A 129 -3.63 10.75 11.48
C PRO A 129 -5.16 10.98 11.51
N TRP A 130 -5.91 9.90 11.62
CA TRP A 130 -7.38 9.88 11.73
C TRP A 130 -7.89 10.54 13.03
N GLY A 131 -8.74 11.56 12.90
CA GLY A 131 -9.47 12.17 14.00
C GLY A 131 -10.65 11.32 14.48
N SER A 132 -11.03 11.49 15.76
CA SER A 132 -12.10 10.74 16.42
C SER A 132 -13.49 11.17 15.92
N GLY A 133 -14.16 10.29 15.18
CA GLY A 133 -15.62 10.41 14.99
C GLY A 133 -16.15 9.87 13.68
N THR A 134 -16.41 8.57 13.64
CA THR A 134 -17.63 7.96 13.06
C THR A 134 -17.62 6.48 13.42
N ARG A 135 -18.71 6.02 14.03
CA ARG A 135 -18.98 4.60 14.33
C ARG A 135 -19.08 3.77 13.06
#